data_AF-Q6XIT2-F1
#
_entry.id   AF-Q6XIT2-F1
#
_cell.length_a   1.000
_cell.length_b   1.000
_cell.length_c   1.000
_cell.angle_alpha   90.00
_cell.angle_beta   90.00
_cell.angle_gamma   90.00
#
_symmetry.space_group_name_H-M   'P 1'
#
loop_
_entity.id
_entity.type
_entity.pdbx_description
1 polymer ?
#
loop_
_entity_poly.entity_id
_entity_poly.type
_entity_poly.pdbx_seq_one_letter_code
_entity_poly.pdbx_strand_id
1 'polypeptide(L)'
;IYNQQELLEYILETVNKTNMIDYTMDTRKRLNLSQEMPEELVQRKAEVLATLKQLQNEVAPIMKATDILKNGESMKDSKTFVNALQKDYNFKVEHLESAYKLAKYLYECGNYQESTSYLYFCLIVMSPNDKNYLNVLWGKLAAEILTLNWNTALEDLTRLRDYID
;
A
#
# COMPACT_ATOMS: atom_id res chain seq x y z
N ILE A 1 4.71 22.72 25.45
CA ILE A 1 4.09 21.37 25.34
C ILE A 1 2.59 21.62 25.23
N TYR A 2 1.95 21.15 24.16
CA TYR A 2 0.52 21.40 23.88
C TYR A 2 -0.39 20.55 24.78
N ASN A 3 -1.67 20.91 24.85
CA ASN A 3 -2.66 20.13 25.59
C ASN A 3 -2.90 18.77 24.90
N GLN A 4 -2.89 17.69 25.68
CA GLN A 4 -3.10 16.34 25.20
C GLN A 4 -4.49 16.14 24.58
N GLN A 5 -5.52 16.84 25.06
CA GLN A 5 -6.86 16.77 24.49
C GLN A 5 -6.93 17.39 23.10
N GLU A 6 -6.40 18.61 22.93
CA GLU A 6 -6.33 19.30 21.63
C GLU A 6 -5.56 18.45 20.60
N LEU A 7 -4.43 17.85 21.03
CA LEU A 7 -3.66 16.95 20.16
C LEU A 7 -4.49 15.75 19.71
N LEU A 8 -5.25 15.12 20.60
CA LEU A 8 -6.10 13.97 20.27
C LEU A 8 -7.26 14.35 19.33
N GLU A 9 -7.81 15.57 19.45
CA GLU A 9 -8.82 16.09 18.52
C GLU A 9 -8.25 16.27 17.11
N TYR A 10 -7.04 16.85 16.99
CA TYR A 10 -6.36 16.97 15.70
C TYR A 10 -5.99 15.61 15.08
N ILE A 11 -5.55 14.65 15.92
CA ILE A 11 -5.31 13.27 15.48
C ILE A 11 -6.60 12.66 14.96
N LEU A 12 -7.71 12.84 15.68
CA LEU A 12 -9.00 12.31 15.27
C LEU A 12 -9.44 12.89 13.92
N GLU A 13 -9.31 14.20 13.70
CA GLU A 13 -9.66 14.84 12.43
C GLU A 13 -8.81 14.30 11.26
N THR A 14 -7.52 14.05 11.51
CA THR A 14 -6.59 13.53 10.52
C THR A 14 -6.89 12.09 10.14
N VAL A 15 -7.09 11.23 11.15
CA VAL A 15 -7.32 9.79 10.94
C VAL A 15 -8.73 9.54 10.39
N ASN A 16 -9.72 10.39 10.68
CA ASN A 16 -11.06 10.25 10.12
C ASN A 16 -11.09 10.37 8.58
N LYS A 17 -10.09 11.05 8.00
CA LYS A 17 -9.88 11.17 6.55
C LYS A 17 -9.25 9.90 5.95
N THR A 18 -8.64 9.04 6.75
CA THR A 18 -8.02 7.77 6.31
C THR A 18 -8.95 6.58 6.56
N ASN A 19 -8.53 5.39 6.12
CA ASN A 19 -9.25 4.13 6.36
C ASN A 19 -8.72 3.38 7.60
N MET A 20 -8.00 4.06 8.50
CA MET A 20 -7.53 3.51 9.78
C MET A 20 -8.64 3.51 10.84
N ILE A 21 -9.74 2.84 10.55
CA ILE A 21 -11.00 2.91 11.32
C ILE A 21 -10.80 2.45 12.78
N ASP A 22 -10.00 1.42 13.01
CA ASP A 22 -9.72 0.93 14.36
C ASP A 22 -8.92 1.95 15.19
N TYR A 23 -7.98 2.65 14.56
CA TYR A 23 -7.24 3.72 15.22
C TYR A 23 -8.11 4.96 15.49
N THR A 24 -9.02 5.30 14.57
CA THR A 24 -10.05 6.32 14.79
C THR A 24 -10.88 5.99 16.03
N MET A 25 -11.29 4.73 16.17
CA MET A 25 -12.07 4.27 17.32
C MET A 25 -11.31 4.34 18.63
N ASP A 26 -10.05 3.91 18.65
CA ASP A 26 -9.23 4.00 19.85
C ASP A 26 -8.94 5.46 20.24
N THR A 27 -8.81 6.35 19.27
CA THR A 27 -8.65 7.79 19.52
C THR A 27 -9.93 8.40 20.11
N ARG A 28 -11.11 8.02 19.60
CA ARG A 28 -12.41 8.45 20.18
C ARG A 28 -12.58 7.99 21.62
N LYS A 29 -12.23 6.73 21.91
CA LYS A 29 -12.25 6.18 23.29
C LYS A 29 -11.35 6.98 24.23
N ARG A 30 -10.14 7.36 23.79
CA ARG A 30 -9.20 8.18 24.58
C ARG A 30 -9.72 9.59 24.88
N LEU A 31 -10.58 10.12 24.00
CA LEU A 31 -11.25 11.41 24.18
C LEU A 31 -12.53 11.33 25.03
N ASN A 32 -12.91 10.15 25.54
CA ASN A 32 -14.19 9.89 26.21
C ASN A 32 -15.42 10.27 25.36
N LEU A 33 -15.25 10.38 24.04
CA LEU A 33 -16.34 10.53 23.08
C LEU A 33 -16.97 9.15 22.88
N SER A 34 -18.29 9.07 23.02
CA SER A 34 -19.17 7.88 22.95
C SER A 34 -18.50 6.55 22.58
N GLN A 35 -18.66 5.54 23.45
CA GLN A 35 -18.08 4.19 23.26
C GLN A 35 -18.64 3.43 22.05
N GLU A 36 -19.82 3.80 21.56
CA GLU A 36 -20.44 3.13 20.42
C GLU A 36 -19.80 3.58 19.11
N MET A 37 -19.42 2.62 18.26
CA MET A 37 -19.02 2.90 16.89
C MET A 37 -20.19 3.61 16.20
N PRO A 38 -20.00 4.83 15.67
CA PRO A 38 -20.97 5.41 14.75
C PRO A 38 -21.27 4.40 13.65
N GLU A 39 -22.55 4.22 13.34
CA GLU A 39 -23.02 3.26 12.33
C GLU A 39 -22.32 3.49 10.97
N GLU A 40 -22.00 4.75 10.67
CA GLU A 40 -21.18 5.17 9.52
C GLU A 40 -19.78 4.52 9.50
N LEU A 41 -19.08 4.45 10.63
CA LEU A 41 -17.75 3.80 10.71
C LEU A 41 -17.86 2.29 10.60
N VAL A 42 -18.95 1.68 11.08
CA VAL A 42 -19.20 0.24 10.94
C VAL A 42 -19.43 -0.11 9.48
N GLN A 43 -20.28 0.66 8.80
CA GLN A 43 -20.55 0.46 7.38
C GLN A 43 -19.29 0.67 6.53
N ARG A 44 -18.54 1.76 6.77
CA ARG A 44 -17.27 2.03 6.08
C ARG A 44 -16.25 0.92 6.30
N LYS A 45 -16.19 0.33 7.51
CA LYS A 45 -15.32 -0.82 7.79
C LYS A 45 -15.72 -2.04 6.99
N ALA A 46 -17.01 -2.34 6.90
CA ALA A 46 -17.51 -3.47 6.11
C ALA A 46 -17.20 -3.30 4.62
N GLU A 47 -17.39 -2.08 4.08
CA GLU A 47 -17.08 -1.76 2.69
C GLU A 47 -15.59 -1.91 2.38
N VAL A 48 -14.72 -1.31 3.21
CA VAL A 48 -13.26 -1.41 3.04
C VAL A 48 -12.78 -2.86 3.10
N LEU A 49 -13.29 -3.65 4.06
CA LEU A 49 -12.93 -5.07 4.16
C LEU A 49 -13.42 -5.90 2.97
N ALA A 50 -14.61 -5.62 2.45
CA ALA A 50 -15.15 -6.28 1.26
C ALA A 50 -14.29 -5.99 0.03
N THR A 51 -13.95 -4.72 -0.21
CA THR A 51 -13.08 -4.31 -1.32
C THR A 51 -11.68 -4.89 -1.18
N LEU A 52 -11.10 -4.88 0.03
CA LEU A 52 -9.79 -5.50 0.30
C LEU A 52 -9.79 -6.98 -0.06
N LYS A 53 -10.79 -7.73 0.38
CA LYS A 53 -10.89 -9.17 0.12
C LYS A 53 -11.07 -9.47 -1.37
N GLN A 54 -11.85 -8.66 -2.08
CA GLN A 54 -12.01 -8.80 -3.52
C GLN A 54 -10.66 -8.58 -4.24
N LEU A 55 -9.98 -7.46 -3.97
CA LEU A 55 -8.70 -7.13 -4.60
C LEU A 55 -7.61 -8.14 -4.23
N GLN A 56 -7.57 -8.63 -2.99
CA GLN A 56 -6.65 -9.69 -2.58
C GLN A 56 -6.88 -10.98 -3.38
N ASN A 57 -8.12 -11.39 -3.61
CA ASN A 57 -8.42 -12.59 -4.40
C ASN A 57 -8.00 -12.44 -5.87
N GLU A 58 -8.17 -11.24 -6.44
CA GLU A 58 -7.74 -10.92 -7.81
C GLU A 58 -6.21 -10.95 -7.97
N VAL A 59 -5.48 -10.47 -6.95
CA VAL A 59 -4.01 -10.32 -7.00
C VAL A 59 -3.26 -11.54 -6.42
N ALA A 60 -3.91 -12.37 -5.60
CA ALA A 60 -3.34 -13.59 -5.02
C ALA A 60 -2.66 -14.55 -6.01
N PRO A 61 -3.22 -14.88 -7.19
CA PRO A 61 -2.55 -15.78 -8.13
C PRO A 61 -1.22 -15.19 -8.65
N ILE A 62 -1.15 -13.86 -8.77
CA ILE A 62 0.01 -13.15 -9.30
C ILE A 62 1.11 -13.03 -8.25
N MET A 63 0.75 -12.78 -6.99
CA MET A 63 1.73 -12.81 -5.90
C MET A 63 2.34 -14.20 -5.74
N LYS A 64 1.54 -15.26 -5.82
CA LYS A 64 2.06 -16.63 -5.80
C LYS A 64 3.01 -16.90 -6.98
N ALA A 65 2.65 -16.45 -8.18
CA ALA A 65 3.53 -16.55 -9.35
C ALA A 65 4.84 -15.77 -9.15
N THR A 66 4.75 -14.57 -8.57
CA THR A 66 5.89 -13.71 -8.26
C THR A 66 6.83 -14.37 -7.26
N ASP A 67 6.31 -14.99 -6.21
CA ASP A 67 7.12 -15.68 -5.20
C ASP A 67 7.82 -16.92 -5.77
N ILE A 68 7.15 -17.67 -6.66
CA ILE A 68 7.76 -18.80 -7.38
C ILE A 68 8.89 -18.31 -8.29
N LEU A 69 8.67 -17.21 -9.01
CA LEU A 69 9.66 -16.63 -9.93
C LEU A 69 10.81 -15.92 -9.20
N LYS A 70 10.58 -15.37 -7.99
CA LYS A 70 11.64 -14.83 -7.11
C LYS A 70 12.59 -15.94 -6.63
N ASN A 71 12.06 -17.15 -6.40
CA ASN A 71 12.86 -18.30 -6.00
C ASN A 71 13.60 -18.96 -7.18
N GLY A 72 13.16 -18.72 -8.41
CA GLY A 72 13.92 -19.04 -9.62
C GLY A 72 14.97 -17.96 -9.93
N GLU A 73 16.08 -18.34 -10.56
CA GLU A 73 17.18 -17.43 -10.94
C GLU A 73 16.80 -16.29 -11.91
N SER A 74 15.51 -16.15 -12.24
CA SER A 74 14.93 -15.24 -13.24
C SER A 74 14.83 -13.77 -12.80
N MET A 75 15.27 -13.42 -11.59
CA MET A 75 15.16 -12.07 -11.04
C MET A 75 16.21 -11.08 -11.60
N LYS A 76 17.19 -11.54 -12.38
CA LYS A 76 18.29 -10.68 -12.87
C LYS A 76 17.86 -9.61 -13.86
N ASP A 77 16.75 -9.78 -14.57
CA ASP A 77 16.25 -8.80 -15.55
C ASP A 77 14.73 -8.60 -15.41
N SER A 78 14.30 -7.37 -15.11
CA SER A 78 12.88 -6.96 -15.03
C SER A 78 12.11 -7.33 -16.30
N LYS A 79 12.74 -7.23 -17.48
CA LYS A 79 12.12 -7.61 -18.76
C LYS A 79 11.88 -9.12 -18.87
N THR A 80 12.82 -9.94 -18.42
CA THR A 80 12.70 -11.40 -18.44
C THR A 80 11.63 -11.87 -17.45
N PHE A 81 11.56 -11.21 -16.29
CA PHE A 81 10.54 -11.45 -15.27
C PHE A 81 9.12 -11.13 -15.75
N VAL A 82 8.92 -9.96 -16.38
CA VAL A 82 7.62 -9.58 -16.97
C VAL A 82 7.23 -10.51 -18.11
N ASN A 83 8.19 -10.89 -18.97
CA ASN A 83 7.93 -11.85 -20.04
C ASN A 83 7.54 -13.24 -19.51
N ALA A 84 8.19 -13.73 -18.44
CA ALA A 84 7.83 -14.98 -17.79
C ALA A 84 6.42 -14.93 -17.18
N LEU A 85 6.07 -13.83 -16.48
CA LEU A 85 4.72 -13.61 -15.97
C LEU A 85 3.66 -13.56 -17.08
N GLN A 86 3.97 -12.92 -18.21
CA GLN A 86 3.05 -12.83 -19.33
C GLN A 86 2.87 -14.17 -20.04
N LYS A 87 3.94 -14.97 -20.16
CA LYS A 87 3.95 -16.24 -20.89
C LYS A 87 3.39 -17.41 -20.09
N ASP A 88 3.74 -17.49 -18.80
CA ASP A 88 3.39 -18.63 -17.95
C ASP A 88 2.10 -18.40 -17.15
N TYR A 89 1.76 -17.13 -16.87
CA TYR A 89 0.62 -16.76 -16.02
C TYR A 89 -0.40 -15.84 -16.70
N ASN A 90 -0.25 -15.57 -18.01
CA ASN A 90 -1.16 -14.73 -18.80
C ASN A 90 -1.45 -13.36 -18.15
N PHE A 91 -0.41 -12.74 -17.59
CA PHE A 91 -0.51 -11.48 -16.88
C PHE A 91 -1.13 -10.38 -17.76
N LYS A 92 -2.20 -9.75 -17.26
CA LYS A 92 -2.90 -8.62 -17.88
C LYS A 92 -2.64 -7.33 -17.12
N VAL A 93 -2.66 -6.21 -17.84
CA VAL A 93 -2.56 -4.84 -17.29
C VAL A 93 -3.62 -4.57 -16.22
N GLU A 94 -4.80 -5.16 -16.34
CA GLU A 94 -5.89 -5.04 -15.35
C GLU A 94 -5.45 -5.50 -13.95
N HIS A 95 -4.62 -6.54 -13.85
CA HIS A 95 -4.15 -7.02 -12.56
C HIS A 95 -3.09 -6.12 -11.92
N LEU A 96 -2.33 -5.38 -12.73
CA LEU A 96 -1.40 -4.36 -12.24
C LEU A 96 -2.19 -3.20 -11.60
N GLU A 97 -3.29 -2.78 -12.24
CA GLU A 97 -4.16 -1.76 -11.65
C GLU A 97 -4.82 -2.24 -10.36
N SER A 98 -5.28 -3.50 -10.30
CA SER A 98 -5.80 -4.08 -9.05
C SER A 98 -4.73 -4.17 -7.96
N ALA A 99 -3.48 -4.52 -8.30
CA ALA A 99 -2.37 -4.54 -7.34
C ALA A 99 -2.02 -3.14 -6.83
N TYR A 100 -2.01 -2.13 -7.70
CA TYR A 100 -1.81 -0.73 -7.32
C TYR A 100 -2.92 -0.23 -6.39
N LYS A 101 -4.19 -0.50 -6.74
CA LYS A 101 -5.35 -0.17 -5.88
C LYS A 101 -5.24 -0.88 -4.53
N LEU A 102 -4.91 -2.17 -4.52
CA LEU A 102 -4.71 -2.95 -3.29
C LEU A 102 -3.63 -2.34 -2.40
N ALA A 103 -2.48 -1.98 -2.97
CA ALA A 103 -1.39 -1.37 -2.21
C ALA A 103 -1.78 -0.02 -1.61
N LYS A 104 -2.57 0.79 -2.33
CA LYS A 104 -3.14 2.03 -1.83
C LYS A 104 -4.12 1.79 -0.67
N TYR A 105 -5.02 0.82 -0.78
CA TYR A 105 -5.94 0.46 0.30
C TYR A 105 -5.20 -0.03 1.55
N LEU A 106 -4.18 -0.89 1.38
CA LEU A 106 -3.35 -1.36 2.49
C LEU A 106 -2.62 -0.20 3.18
N TYR A 107 -2.11 0.76 2.40
CA TYR A 107 -1.49 1.98 2.93
C TYR A 107 -2.49 2.81 3.75
N GLU A 108 -3.69 3.05 3.22
CA GLU A 108 -4.75 3.80 3.89
C GLU A 108 -5.30 3.12 5.16
N CYS A 109 -5.21 1.78 5.22
CA CYS A 109 -5.51 0.99 6.41
C CYS A 109 -4.36 0.92 7.44
N GLY A 110 -3.18 1.45 7.10
CA GLY A 110 -2.00 1.45 7.97
C GLY A 110 -1.14 0.19 7.91
N ASN A 111 -1.38 -0.73 6.95
CA ASN A 111 -0.51 -1.88 6.72
C ASN A 111 0.60 -1.53 5.71
N TYR A 112 1.59 -0.80 6.20
CA TYR A 112 2.68 -0.29 5.36
C TYR A 112 3.62 -1.40 4.86
N GLN A 113 3.85 -2.46 5.65
CA GLN A 113 4.76 -3.54 5.28
C GLN A 113 4.25 -4.35 4.08
N GLU A 114 2.96 -4.72 4.09
CA GLU A 114 2.34 -5.38 2.93
C GLU A 114 2.26 -4.43 1.74
N SER A 115 1.86 -3.17 1.97
CA SER A 115 1.80 -2.15 0.91
C SER A 115 3.15 -2.00 0.17
N THR A 116 4.27 -1.91 0.90
CA THR A 116 5.63 -1.88 0.32
C THR A 116 5.89 -3.07 -0.59
N SER A 117 5.47 -4.28 -0.19
CA SER A 117 5.69 -5.50 -0.98
C SER A 117 4.94 -5.47 -2.32
N TYR A 118 3.69 -4.98 -2.31
CA TYR A 118 2.89 -4.81 -3.53
C TYR A 118 3.41 -3.67 -4.41
N LEU A 119 3.86 -2.55 -3.82
CA LEU A 119 4.46 -1.43 -4.55
C LEU A 119 5.78 -1.83 -5.20
N TYR A 120 6.61 -2.63 -4.50
CA TYR A 120 7.83 -3.18 -5.07
C TYR A 120 7.54 -4.09 -6.27
N PHE A 121 6.52 -4.94 -6.17
CA PHE A 121 6.06 -5.74 -7.31
C PHE A 121 5.63 -4.84 -8.48
N CYS A 122 4.86 -3.78 -8.22
CA CYS A 122 4.46 -2.82 -9.24
C CYS A 122 5.68 -2.15 -9.90
N LEU A 123 6.72 -1.76 -9.16
CA LEU A 123 7.93 -1.15 -9.73
C LEU A 123 8.73 -2.09 -10.65
N ILE A 124 8.72 -3.40 -10.39
CA ILE A 124 9.40 -4.38 -11.26
C ILE A 124 8.65 -4.56 -12.58
N VAL A 125 7.32 -4.53 -12.51
CA VAL A 125 6.45 -4.86 -13.65
C VAL A 125 6.11 -3.63 -14.50
N MET A 126 6.03 -2.45 -13.89
CA MET A 126 5.70 -1.20 -14.57
C MET A 126 6.84 -0.69 -15.44
N SER A 127 6.48 -0.11 -16.58
CA SER A 127 7.40 0.68 -17.37
C SER A 127 7.67 2.03 -16.69
N PRO A 128 8.90 2.58 -16.77
CA PRO A 128 9.22 3.92 -16.25
C PRO A 128 8.40 5.05 -16.90
N ASN A 129 7.80 4.82 -18.08
CA ASN A 129 6.94 5.79 -18.77
C ASN A 129 5.46 5.73 -18.32
N ASP A 130 5.11 4.85 -17.39
CA ASP A 130 3.74 4.75 -16.89
C ASP A 130 3.39 5.98 -16.03
N LYS A 131 2.19 6.51 -16.21
CA LYS A 131 1.65 7.66 -15.47
C LYS A 131 1.66 7.43 -13.95
N ASN A 132 1.53 6.19 -13.51
CA ASN A 132 1.49 5.83 -12.10
C ASN A 132 2.88 5.54 -11.50
N TYR A 133 3.94 5.47 -12.31
CA TYR A 133 5.28 5.07 -11.85
C TYR A 133 5.80 6.00 -10.73
N LEU A 134 5.69 7.31 -10.93
CA LEU A 134 6.08 8.31 -9.94
C LEU A 134 5.26 8.18 -8.64
N ASN A 135 3.96 7.90 -8.73
CA ASN A 135 3.10 7.71 -7.57
C ASN A 135 3.52 6.47 -6.75
N VAL A 136 3.94 5.40 -7.43
CA VAL A 136 4.43 4.18 -6.79
C VAL A 136 5.77 4.42 -6.09
N LEU A 137 6.68 5.19 -6.71
CA LEU A 137 7.95 5.57 -6.07
C LEU A 137 7.73 6.37 -4.77
N TRP A 138 6.87 7.39 -4.83
CA TRP A 138 6.50 8.17 -3.63
C TRP A 138 5.82 7.30 -2.58
N GLY A 139 4.90 6.44 -2.99
CA GLY A 139 4.19 5.52 -2.08
C GLY A 139 5.13 4.56 -1.39
N LYS A 140 6.11 3.99 -2.13
CA LYS A 140 7.08 3.06 -1.56
C LYS A 140 7.99 3.75 -0.55
N LEU A 141 8.54 4.92 -0.92
CA LEU A 141 9.36 5.72 -0.01
C LEU A 141 8.59 6.07 1.28
N ALA A 142 7.34 6.52 1.15
CA ALA A 142 6.51 6.86 2.30
C ALA A 142 6.24 5.64 3.20
N ALA A 143 5.97 4.48 2.62
CA ALA A 143 5.76 3.25 3.38
C ALA A 143 7.03 2.77 4.09
N GLU A 144 8.20 2.83 3.44
CA GLU A 144 9.50 2.45 4.03
C GLU A 144 9.92 3.38 5.19
N ILE A 145 9.61 4.67 5.10
CA ILE A 145 9.80 5.62 6.20
C ILE A 145 8.92 5.23 7.39
N LEU A 146 7.64 4.89 7.14
CA LEU A 146 6.69 4.51 8.20
C LEU A 146 7.02 3.16 8.85
N THR A 147 7.72 2.26 8.14
CA THR A 147 8.26 1.00 8.69
C THR A 147 9.67 1.14 9.28
N LEU A 148 10.25 2.35 9.30
CA LEU A 148 11.58 2.66 9.82
C LEU A 148 12.73 1.94 9.09
N ASN A 149 12.53 1.59 7.81
CA ASN A 149 13.52 0.92 6.97
C ASN A 149 14.43 1.95 6.26
N TRP A 150 15.28 2.62 7.04
CA TRP A 150 16.07 3.76 6.56
C TRP A 150 17.02 3.44 5.39
N ASN A 151 17.57 2.22 5.35
CA ASN A 151 18.48 1.82 4.28
C ASN A 151 17.74 1.78 2.93
N THR A 152 16.61 1.08 2.88
CA THR A 152 15.79 0.97 1.67
C THR A 152 15.16 2.31 1.29
N ALA A 153 14.76 3.11 2.28
CA ALA A 153 14.24 4.46 2.05
C ALA A 153 15.29 5.37 1.39
N LEU A 154 16.57 5.25 1.74
CA LEU A 154 17.64 6.03 1.11
C LEU A 154 17.86 5.61 -0.36
N GLU A 155 17.79 4.32 -0.65
CA GLU A 155 17.85 3.81 -2.03
C GLU A 155 16.66 4.31 -2.87
N ASP A 156 15.45 4.24 -2.32
CA ASP A 156 14.25 4.76 -2.97
C ASP A 156 14.32 6.27 -3.20
N LEU A 157 14.83 7.03 -2.23
CA LEU A 157 15.04 8.47 -2.36
C LEU A 157 16.02 8.81 -3.49
N THR A 158 17.11 8.05 -3.59
CA THR A 158 18.11 8.23 -4.65
C THR A 158 17.48 7.95 -6.01
N ARG A 159 16.73 6.85 -6.15
CA ARG A 159 16.00 6.52 -7.38
C ARG A 159 14.96 7.58 -7.73
N LEU A 160 14.26 8.13 -6.74
CA LEU A 160 13.24 9.15 -6.94
C LEU A 160 13.87 10.46 -7.41
N ARG A 161 15.01 10.85 -6.84
CA ARG A 161 15.81 11.99 -7.31
C ARG A 161 16.23 11.79 -8.77
N ASP A 162 16.85 10.65 -9.07
CA ASP A 162 17.37 10.35 -10.42
C ASP A 162 16.26 10.25 -11.49
N TYR A 163 15.00 10.02 -11.10
CA TYR A 163 13.85 10.03 -12.01
C TYR A 163 13.27 11.44 -12.26
N ILE A 164 13.44 12.35 -11.31
CA ILE A 164 12.92 13.73 -11.38
C ILE A 164 13.95 14.68 -12.01
N ASP A 165 15.24 14.45 -11.78
CA ASP A 165 16.36 15.20 -12.37
C ASP A 165 16.43 15.02 -13.90
#